data_AF-A0A4Q6AYN2-F1
#
_entry.id   AF-A0A4Q6AYN2-F1
#
_cell.length_a   1.000
_cell.length_b   1.000
_cell.length_c   1.000
_cell.angle_alpha   90.00
_cell.angle_beta   90.00
_cell.angle_gamma   90.00
#
_symmetry.space_group_name_H-M   'P 1'
#
loop_
_entity.id
_entity.type
_entity.pdbx_description
1 polymer ?
#
loop_
_entity_poly.entity_id
_entity_poly.type
_entity_poly.pdbx_seq_one_letter_code
_entity_poly.pdbx_strand_id
1 'polypeptide(L)'
;MVGILGVGNRLSKVTEQCASLYQVLLDFEGVVTKENAAIGRSDLAELEEITDDKIIFGEKVKREIRALKEAMDHLAVELGDDSHHSNEDHQISQFVAAIREKVLASHPQFDLELKRMEVWAQKLKDLRLQIFAKVETNAYLVKRLLEYHRETYAFWQSVARESEAVYGQSGKTKYGSSPQKSILNVRT
;
A
#
# COMPACT_ATOMS: atom_id res chain seq x y z
N MET A 1 -41.71 5.95 9.74
CA MET A 1 -41.71 6.78 8.53
C MET A 1 -40.34 7.42 8.45
N VAL A 2 -39.46 6.93 7.57
CA VAL A 2 -38.12 7.49 7.40
C VAL A 2 -38.26 8.83 6.67
N GLY A 3 -37.67 9.89 7.23
CA GLY A 3 -37.78 11.22 6.65
C GLY A 3 -36.85 11.37 5.44
N ILE A 4 -37.35 11.96 4.35
CA ILE A 4 -36.56 12.28 3.14
C ILE A 4 -35.26 13.03 3.49
N LEU A 5 -35.31 13.93 4.47
CA LEU A 5 -34.16 14.71 4.95
C LEU A 5 -33.10 13.83 5.64
N GLY A 6 -33.51 12.76 6.32
CA GLY A 6 -32.60 11.84 7.00
C GLY A 6 -31.76 11.06 6.00
N VAL A 7 -32.42 10.38 5.05
CA VAL A 7 -31.75 9.62 3.98
C VAL A 7 -30.82 10.51 3.14
N GLY A 8 -31.27 11.71 2.77
CA GLY A 8 -30.44 12.66 2.01
C GLY A 8 -29.17 13.06 2.75
N ASN A 9 -29.27 13.38 4.04
CA ASN A 9 -28.10 13.73 4.87
C ASN A 9 -27.13 12.55 5.02
N ARG A 10 -27.65 11.32 5.19
CA ARG A 10 -26.82 10.12 5.28
C ARG A 10 -26.11 9.80 3.97
N LEU A 11 -26.79 9.90 2.83
CA LEU A 11 -26.18 9.74 1.50
C LEU A 11 -25.05 10.74 1.29
N SER A 12 -25.29 12.03 1.57
CA SER A 12 -24.25 13.07 1.49
C SER A 12 -23.06 12.72 2.37
N LYS A 13 -23.31 12.20 3.58
CA LYS A 13 -22.23 11.83 4.50
C LYS A 13 -21.38 10.67 3.98
N VAL A 14 -21.98 9.65 3.38
CA VAL A 14 -21.21 8.57 2.75
C VAL A 14 -20.38 9.12 1.58
N THR A 15 -20.95 9.98 0.74
CA THR A 15 -20.23 10.66 -0.36
C THR A 15 -19.01 11.44 0.16
N GLU A 16 -19.18 12.23 1.23
CA GLU A 16 -18.09 12.98 1.88
C GLU A 16 -16.97 12.06 2.37
N GLN A 17 -17.33 10.95 3.04
CA GLN A 17 -16.33 10.01 3.56
C GLN A 17 -15.60 9.27 2.44
N CYS A 18 -16.28 8.94 1.34
CA CYS A 18 -15.63 8.40 0.16
C CYS A 18 -14.61 9.38 -0.44
N ALA A 19 -14.95 10.67 -0.52
CA ALA A 19 -14.04 11.70 -1.03
C ALA A 19 -12.84 11.92 -0.08
N SER A 20 -13.07 11.92 1.24
CA SER A 20 -12.02 12.02 2.25
C SER A 20 -11.04 10.85 2.17
N LEU A 21 -11.57 9.62 2.15
CA LEU A 21 -10.76 8.41 1.98
C LEU A 21 -9.96 8.43 0.67
N TYR A 22 -10.57 8.92 -0.42
CA TYR A 22 -9.88 9.04 -1.72
C TYR A 22 -8.69 9.98 -1.62
N GLN A 23 -8.85 11.15 -0.97
CA GLN A 23 -7.75 12.10 -0.81
C GLN A 23 -6.60 11.50 0.01
N VAL A 24 -6.92 10.82 1.12
CA VAL A 24 -5.89 10.17 1.96
C VAL A 24 -5.16 9.07 1.20
N LEU A 25 -5.87 8.30 0.38
CA LEU A 25 -5.25 7.28 -0.49
C LEU A 25 -4.37 7.91 -1.58
N LEU A 26 -4.78 9.04 -2.15
CA LEU A 26 -4.00 9.77 -3.15
C LEU A 26 -2.68 10.28 -2.55
N ASP A 27 -2.74 10.84 -1.35
CA ASP A 27 -1.56 11.30 -0.62
C ASP A 27 -0.64 10.11 -0.28
N PHE A 28 -1.21 8.97 0.12
CA PHE A 28 -0.47 7.73 0.37
C PHE A 28 0.18 7.17 -0.89
N GLU A 29 -0.48 7.24 -2.05
CA GLU A 29 0.10 6.87 -3.34
C GLU A 29 1.36 7.71 -3.64
N GLY A 30 1.35 8.99 -3.28
CA GLY A 30 2.51 9.87 -3.36
C GLY A 30 3.69 9.33 -2.55
N VAL A 31 3.47 8.87 -1.32
CA VAL A 31 4.49 8.27 -0.46
C VAL A 31 5.04 6.97 -1.06
N VAL A 32 4.17 6.08 -1.56
CA VAL A 32 4.58 4.83 -2.21
C VAL A 32 5.39 5.10 -3.49
N THR A 33 5.07 6.18 -4.21
CA THR A 33 5.82 6.59 -5.41
C THR A 33 7.21 7.13 -5.04
N LYS A 34 7.33 7.88 -3.94
CA LYS A 34 8.64 8.30 -3.40
C LYS A 34 9.50 7.09 -3.00
N GLU A 35 8.89 6.09 -2.35
CA GLU A 35 9.56 4.85 -1.96
C GLU A 35 10.22 4.17 -3.16
N ASN A 36 9.51 4.08 -4.30
CA ASN A 36 10.06 3.49 -5.52
C ASN A 36 11.35 4.19 -5.98
N ALA A 37 11.34 5.53 -5.97
CA ALA A 37 12.49 6.34 -6.36
C ALA A 37 13.66 6.22 -5.37
N ALA A 38 13.38 6.16 -4.07
CA ALA A 38 14.38 5.96 -3.02
C ALA A 38 15.03 4.57 -3.10
N ILE A 39 14.25 3.51 -3.37
CA ILE A 39 14.76 2.16 -3.62
C ILE A 39 15.72 2.17 -4.82
N GLY A 40 15.35 2.85 -5.92
CA GLY A 40 16.20 2.94 -7.10
C GLY A 40 17.56 3.62 -6.88
N ARG A 41 17.67 4.48 -5.85
CA ARG A 41 18.92 5.13 -5.43
C ARG A 41 19.64 4.42 -4.28
N SER A 42 19.02 3.39 -3.69
CA SER A 42 19.51 2.73 -2.48
C SER A 42 19.71 3.69 -1.29
N ASP A 43 18.87 4.72 -1.17
CA ASP A 43 18.98 5.73 -0.10
C ASP A 43 18.31 5.22 1.19
N LEU A 44 19.10 4.67 2.11
CA LEU A 44 18.60 4.07 3.35
C LEU A 44 17.95 5.10 4.29
N ALA A 45 18.47 6.33 4.35
CA ALA A 45 17.93 7.35 5.24
C ALA A 45 16.55 7.82 4.76
N GLU A 46 16.41 8.04 3.45
CA GLU A 46 15.12 8.40 2.85
C GLU A 46 14.10 7.24 2.98
N LEU A 47 14.54 5.98 2.86
CA LEU A 47 13.66 4.83 3.05
C LEU A 47 13.14 4.69 4.49
N GLU A 48 13.93 5.08 5.49
CA GLU A 48 13.49 5.10 6.89
C GLU A 48 12.41 6.18 7.11
N GLU A 49 12.65 7.40 6.63
CA GLU A 49 11.65 8.49 6.68
C GLU A 49 10.34 8.10 5.97
N ILE A 50 10.45 7.52 4.78
CA ILE A 50 9.29 7.06 4.00
C ILE A 50 8.54 5.93 4.74
N THR A 51 9.23 5.07 5.48
CA THR A 51 8.60 4.01 6.26
C THR A 51 7.74 4.60 7.38
N ASP A 52 8.25 5.61 8.09
CA ASP A 52 7.49 6.33 9.11
C ASP A 52 6.27 7.04 8.52
N ASP A 53 6.42 7.70 7.38
CA ASP A 53 5.30 8.29 6.64
C ASP A 53 4.23 7.24 6.29
N LYS A 54 4.63 6.06 5.79
CA LYS A 54 3.70 4.97 5.47
C LYS A 54 2.93 4.48 6.69
N ILE A 55 3.55 4.44 7.87
CA ILE A 55 2.86 4.09 9.12
C ILE A 55 1.80 5.13 9.46
N ILE A 56 2.16 6.42 9.40
CA ILE A 56 1.25 7.54 9.67
C ILE A 56 0.05 7.52 8.72
N PHE A 57 0.30 7.36 7.41
CA PHE A 57 -0.78 7.28 6.42
C PHE A 57 -1.60 5.99 6.56
N GLY A 58 -0.98 4.86 6.93
CA GLY A 58 -1.69 3.63 7.23
C GLY A 58 -2.73 3.79 8.34
N GLU A 59 -2.40 4.52 9.40
CA GLU A 59 -3.34 4.84 10.48
C GLU A 59 -4.43 5.84 10.04
N LYS A 60 -4.10 6.82 9.19
CA LYS A 60 -5.09 7.72 8.58
C LYS A 60 -6.08 6.95 7.71
N VAL A 61 -5.61 6.06 6.83
CA VAL A 61 -6.45 5.22 5.97
C VAL A 61 -7.39 4.35 6.82
N LYS A 62 -6.89 3.70 7.88
CA LYS A 62 -7.73 2.92 8.81
C LYS A 62 -8.83 3.76 9.44
N ARG A 63 -8.52 5.00 9.84
CA ARG A 63 -9.49 5.93 10.43
C ARG A 63 -10.60 6.30 9.44
N GLU A 64 -10.23 6.67 8.21
CA GLU A 64 -11.20 7.04 7.18
C GLU A 64 -12.06 5.84 6.75
N ILE A 65 -11.49 4.62 6.69
CA ILE A 65 -12.27 3.40 6.43
C ILE A 65 -13.31 3.16 7.53
N ARG A 66 -12.95 3.34 8.80
CA ARG A 66 -13.90 3.21 9.92
C ARG A 66 -15.00 4.26 9.83
N ALA A 67 -14.65 5.52 9.58
CA ALA A 67 -15.62 6.61 9.43
C ALA A 67 -16.58 6.38 8.24
N LEU A 68 -16.07 5.85 7.13
CA LEU A 68 -16.88 5.46 5.98
C LEU A 68 -17.82 4.30 6.33
N LYS A 69 -17.31 3.26 7.00
CA LYS A 69 -18.12 2.12 7.44
C LYS A 69 -19.25 2.56 8.36
N GLU A 70 -18.96 3.39 9.36
CA GLU A 70 -19.97 3.96 10.26
C GLU A 70 -21.04 4.77 9.50
N ALA A 71 -20.64 5.55 8.49
CA ALA A 71 -21.59 6.29 7.66
C ALA A 71 -22.48 5.37 6.81
N MET A 72 -21.92 4.31 6.25
CA MET A 72 -22.65 3.29 5.49
C MET A 72 -23.62 2.51 6.40
N ASP A 73 -23.19 2.13 7.60
CA ASP A 73 -24.00 1.43 8.59
C ASP A 73 -25.20 2.30 9.03
N HIS A 74 -24.98 3.59 9.29
CA HIS A 74 -26.07 4.51 9.59
C HIS A 74 -27.08 4.63 8.44
N LEU A 75 -26.61 4.68 7.19
CA LEU A 75 -27.49 4.71 6.03
C LEU A 75 -28.27 3.40 5.88
N ALA A 76 -27.63 2.25 6.09
CA ALA A 76 -28.27 0.94 6.05
C ALA A 76 -29.40 0.81 7.08
N VAL A 77 -29.13 1.19 8.33
CA VAL A 77 -30.14 1.21 9.42
C VAL A 77 -31.31 2.12 9.05
N GLU A 78 -31.04 3.29 8.48
CA GLU A 78 -32.07 4.24 8.09
C GLU A 78 -32.93 3.73 6.92
N LEU A 79 -32.40 2.84 6.09
CA LEU A 79 -33.12 2.14 5.02
C LEU A 79 -33.80 0.84 5.47
N GLY A 80 -33.71 0.49 6.76
CA GLY A 80 -34.24 -0.77 7.30
C GLY A 80 -33.52 -2.01 6.76
N ASP A 81 -32.22 -1.87 6.43
CA ASP A 81 -31.40 -2.95 5.93
C ASP A 81 -30.54 -3.57 7.04
N ASP A 82 -31.12 -4.55 7.74
CA ASP A 82 -30.44 -5.28 8.82
C ASP A 82 -29.46 -6.36 8.30
N SER A 83 -29.39 -6.56 6.97
CA SER A 83 -28.58 -7.62 6.37
C SER A 83 -27.06 -7.33 6.33
N HIS A 84 -26.64 -6.13 6.73
CA HIS A 84 -25.25 -5.66 6.63
C HIS A 84 -24.36 -5.96 7.86
N HIS A 85 -24.77 -6.83 8.78
CA HIS A 85 -23.94 -7.24 9.92
C HIS A 85 -22.83 -8.25 9.60
N SER A 86 -22.55 -8.47 8.31
CA SER A 86 -21.41 -9.25 7.88
C SER A 86 -20.11 -8.46 8.07
N ASN A 87 -19.18 -9.00 8.85
CA ASN A 87 -17.80 -8.49 8.96
C ASN A 87 -17.00 -8.67 7.65
N GLU A 88 -17.60 -9.21 6.59
CA GLU A 88 -16.95 -9.29 5.30
C GLU A 88 -16.85 -7.89 4.72
N ASP A 89 -15.64 -7.52 4.29
CA ASP A 89 -15.33 -6.30 3.54
C ASP A 89 -16.20 -6.22 2.28
N HIS A 90 -17.44 -5.76 2.43
CA HIS A 90 -18.31 -5.48 1.30
C HIS A 90 -17.68 -4.34 0.52
N GLN A 91 -17.36 -4.60 -0.74
CA GLN A 91 -16.82 -3.57 -1.62
C GLN A 91 -17.84 -2.43 -1.70
N ILE A 92 -17.39 -1.18 -1.55
CA ILE A 92 -18.26 0.00 -1.60
C ILE A 92 -19.19 -0.04 -2.83
N SER A 93 -18.71 -0.54 -3.97
CA SER A 93 -19.53 -0.73 -5.17
C SER A 93 -20.73 -1.67 -4.99
N GLN A 94 -20.58 -2.75 -4.22
CA GLN A 94 -21.68 -3.69 -3.90
C GLN A 94 -22.71 -3.02 -2.98
N PHE A 95 -22.23 -2.30 -1.98
CA PHE A 95 -23.10 -1.53 -1.09
C PHE A 95 -23.93 -0.50 -1.89
N VAL A 96 -23.28 0.30 -2.74
CA VAL A 96 -23.96 1.31 -3.56
C VAL A 96 -25.02 0.69 -4.46
N ALA A 97 -24.72 -0.46 -5.08
CA ALA A 97 -25.70 -1.19 -5.89
C ALA A 97 -26.91 -1.66 -5.05
N ALA A 98 -26.67 -2.21 -3.85
CA ALA A 98 -27.72 -2.70 -2.96
C ALA A 98 -28.64 -1.57 -2.44
N ILE A 99 -28.07 -0.43 -2.03
CA ILE A 99 -28.88 0.69 -1.55
C ILE A 99 -29.61 1.42 -2.69
N ARG A 100 -29.07 1.40 -3.92
CA ARG A 100 -29.64 2.15 -5.04
C ARG A 100 -31.08 1.73 -5.33
N GLU A 101 -31.33 0.43 -5.41
CA GLU A 101 -32.68 -0.08 -5.68
C GLU A 101 -33.67 0.34 -4.58
N LYS A 102 -33.27 0.22 -3.31
CA LYS A 102 -34.09 0.58 -2.14
C LYS A 102 -34.39 2.07 -2.07
N VAL A 103 -33.36 2.90 -2.27
CA VAL A 103 -33.48 4.36 -2.23
C VAL A 103 -34.33 4.85 -3.39
N LEU A 104 -34.14 4.36 -4.61
CA LEU A 104 -34.93 4.82 -5.76
C LEU A 104 -36.40 4.38 -5.68
N ALA A 105 -36.70 3.23 -5.07
CA ALA A 105 -38.07 2.80 -4.83
C ALA A 105 -38.84 3.75 -3.88
N SER A 106 -38.15 4.31 -2.88
CA SER A 106 -38.78 5.16 -1.85
C SER A 106 -38.58 6.66 -2.11
N HIS A 107 -37.48 7.04 -2.74
CA HIS A 107 -36.98 8.41 -2.90
C HIS A 107 -36.26 8.60 -4.26
N PRO A 108 -36.99 8.61 -5.40
CA PRO A 108 -36.41 8.75 -6.74
C PRO A 108 -35.53 10.00 -6.95
N GLN A 109 -35.77 11.06 -6.18
CA GLN A 109 -35.04 12.32 -6.28
C GLN A 109 -33.54 12.21 -5.96
N PHE A 110 -33.09 11.13 -5.33
CA PHE A 110 -31.68 10.91 -4.98
C PHE A 110 -30.86 10.20 -6.06
N ASP A 111 -31.41 9.94 -7.26
CA ASP A 111 -30.68 9.28 -8.36
C ASP A 111 -29.34 9.95 -8.70
N LEU A 112 -29.28 11.28 -8.70
CA LEU A 112 -28.04 12.03 -8.96
C LEU A 112 -26.98 11.76 -7.90
N GLU A 113 -27.37 11.72 -6.62
CA GLU A 113 -26.45 11.52 -5.50
C GLU A 113 -25.94 10.08 -5.47
N LEU A 114 -26.80 9.10 -5.78
CA LEU A 114 -26.42 7.71 -5.93
C LEU A 114 -25.42 7.52 -7.08
N LYS A 115 -25.64 8.16 -8.24
CA LYS A 115 -24.66 8.17 -9.34
C LYS A 115 -23.31 8.76 -8.92
N ARG A 116 -23.30 9.81 -8.08
CA ARG A 116 -22.04 10.36 -7.52
C ARG A 116 -21.35 9.35 -6.61
N MET A 117 -22.09 8.66 -5.76
CA MET A 117 -21.54 7.61 -4.90
C MET A 117 -20.94 6.47 -5.72
N GLU A 118 -21.58 6.05 -6.82
CA GLU A 118 -21.02 5.04 -7.74
C GLU A 118 -19.69 5.48 -8.34
N VAL A 119 -19.61 6.73 -8.80
CA VAL A 119 -18.37 7.30 -9.32
C VAL A 119 -17.26 7.27 -8.27
N TRP A 120 -17.58 7.63 -7.03
CA TRP A 120 -16.62 7.58 -5.94
C TRP A 120 -16.19 6.16 -5.57
N ALA A 121 -17.13 5.22 -5.52
CA ALA A 121 -16.84 3.81 -5.28
C ALA A 121 -15.88 3.25 -6.34
N GLN A 122 -16.10 3.59 -7.61
CA GLN A 122 -15.24 3.19 -8.71
C GLN A 122 -13.86 3.83 -8.62
N LYS A 123 -13.77 5.14 -8.35
CA LYS A 123 -12.50 5.84 -8.14
C LYS A 123 -11.67 5.23 -7.01
N LEU A 124 -12.29 4.92 -5.88
CA LEU A 124 -11.63 4.28 -4.74
C LEU A 124 -11.12 2.88 -5.09
N LYS A 125 -11.91 2.10 -5.82
CA LYS A 125 -11.51 0.77 -6.30
C LYS A 125 -10.29 0.87 -7.22
N ASP A 126 -10.32 1.77 -8.19
CA ASP A 126 -9.23 1.95 -9.16
C ASP A 126 -7.94 2.42 -8.47
N LEU A 127 -8.06 3.41 -7.59
CA LEU A 127 -6.92 3.93 -6.84
C LEU A 127 -6.30 2.86 -5.92
N ARG A 128 -7.13 2.06 -5.24
CA ARG A 128 -6.64 0.93 -4.42
C ARG A 128 -5.83 -0.06 -5.26
N LEU A 129 -6.32 -0.43 -6.45
CA LEU A 129 -5.61 -1.36 -7.33
C LEU A 129 -4.26 -0.79 -7.78
N GLN A 130 -4.22 0.51 -8.11
CA GLN A 130 -2.99 1.21 -8.50
C GLN A 130 -1.96 1.24 -7.36
N ILE A 131 -2.40 1.63 -6.15
CA ILE A 131 -1.54 1.66 -4.96
C ILE A 131 -1.00 0.26 -4.66
N PHE A 132 -1.86 -0.77 -4.69
CA PHE A 132 -1.46 -2.14 -4.36
C PHE A 132 -0.38 -2.66 -5.33
N ALA A 133 -0.56 -2.45 -6.64
CA ALA A 133 0.44 -2.81 -7.64
C ALA A 133 1.80 -2.11 -7.39
N LYS A 134 1.79 -0.82 -6.98
CA LYS A 134 3.02 -0.10 -6.64
C LYS A 134 3.68 -0.64 -5.37
N VAL A 135 2.89 -0.96 -4.34
CA VAL A 135 3.40 -1.57 -3.09
C VAL A 135 4.04 -2.93 -3.38
N GLU A 136 3.40 -3.77 -4.18
CA GLU A 136 3.96 -5.07 -4.59
C GLU A 136 5.26 -4.91 -5.38
N THR A 137 5.31 -3.93 -6.28
CA THR A 137 6.51 -3.61 -7.05
C THR A 137 7.65 -3.17 -6.14
N ASN A 138 7.39 -2.27 -5.19
CA ASN A 138 8.40 -1.82 -4.22
C ASN A 138 8.90 -2.97 -3.35
N ALA A 139 8.00 -3.83 -2.86
CA ALA A 139 8.38 -5.01 -2.09
C ALA A 139 9.28 -5.97 -2.89
N TYR A 140 8.97 -6.18 -4.17
CA TYR A 140 9.81 -6.96 -5.07
C TYR A 140 11.20 -6.33 -5.25
N LEU A 141 11.27 -5.01 -5.47
CA LEU A 141 12.54 -4.30 -5.64
C LEU A 141 13.41 -4.35 -4.39
N VAL A 142 12.82 -4.17 -3.20
CA VAL A 142 13.53 -4.33 -1.91
C VAL A 142 14.09 -5.75 -1.78
N LYS A 143 13.28 -6.78 -2.11
CA LYS A 143 13.74 -8.17 -2.07
C LYS A 143 14.94 -8.39 -2.99
N ARG A 144 14.90 -7.85 -4.22
CA ARG A 144 16.01 -7.94 -5.19
C ARG A 144 17.26 -7.22 -4.69
N LEU A 145 17.10 -6.05 -4.09
CA LEU A 145 18.21 -5.30 -3.50
C LEU A 145 18.90 -6.11 -2.39
N LEU A 146 18.12 -6.75 -1.51
CA LEU A 146 18.64 -7.62 -0.45
C LEU A 146 19.35 -8.87 -1.00
N GLU A 147 18.84 -9.48 -2.07
CA GLU A 147 19.50 -10.58 -2.78
C GLU A 147 20.87 -10.14 -3.31
N TYR A 148 20.93 -9.01 -4.02
CA TYR A 148 22.16 -8.46 -4.55
C TYR A 148 23.19 -8.12 -3.45
N HIS A 149 22.74 -7.56 -2.33
CA HIS A 149 23.63 -7.29 -1.19
C HIS A 149 24.19 -8.58 -0.57
N ARG A 150 23.40 -9.66 -0.48
CA ARG A 150 23.88 -10.97 0.00
C ARG A 150 24.93 -11.56 -0.93
N GLU A 151 24.71 -11.49 -2.24
CA GLU A 151 25.67 -11.95 -3.25
C GLU A 151 26.97 -11.15 -3.18
N THR A 152 26.86 -9.83 -3.08
CA THR A 152 28.01 -8.92 -2.94
C THR A 152 28.80 -9.23 -1.67
N TYR A 153 28.12 -9.46 -0.54
CA TYR A 153 28.77 -9.85 0.71
C TYR A 153 29.48 -11.20 0.59
N ALA A 154 28.83 -12.20 -0.01
CA ALA A 154 29.42 -13.52 -0.23
C ALA A 154 30.67 -13.44 -1.13
N PHE A 155 30.62 -12.63 -2.18
CA PHE A 155 31.77 -12.35 -3.05
C PHE A 155 32.94 -11.73 -2.27
N TRP A 156 32.70 -10.66 -1.51
CA TRP A 156 33.79 -10.05 -0.73
C TRP A 156 34.34 -10.98 0.36
N GLN A 157 33.48 -11.81 0.95
CA GLN A 157 33.90 -12.83 1.91
C GLN A 157 34.76 -13.91 1.25
N SER A 158 34.46 -14.35 0.02
CA SER A 158 35.31 -15.29 -0.70
C SER A 158 36.66 -14.68 -1.06
N VAL A 159 36.67 -13.43 -1.55
CA VAL A 159 37.91 -12.68 -1.84
C VAL A 159 38.78 -12.54 -0.59
N ALA A 160 38.18 -12.19 0.56
CA ALA A 160 38.90 -12.08 1.82
C ALA A 160 39.50 -13.42 2.27
N ARG A 161 38.74 -14.52 2.17
CA ARG A 161 39.23 -15.87 2.50
C ARG A 161 40.35 -16.34 1.57
N GLU A 162 40.23 -16.11 0.27
CA GLU A 162 41.29 -16.42 -0.70
C GLU A 162 42.55 -15.60 -0.42
N SER A 163 42.39 -14.31 -0.12
CA SER A 163 43.49 -13.44 0.30
C SER A 163 44.17 -13.93 1.59
N GLU A 164 43.41 -14.30 2.62
CA GLU A 164 43.93 -14.84 3.88
C GLU A 164 44.60 -16.23 3.70
N ALA A 165 44.12 -17.04 2.76
CA ALA A 165 44.74 -18.31 2.40
C ALA A 165 46.15 -18.08 1.81
N VAL A 166 46.33 -17.06 0.97
CA VAL A 166 47.59 -16.74 0.29
C VAL A 166 48.54 -15.89 1.16
N TYR A 167 48.00 -14.88 1.85
CA TYR A 167 48.75 -13.83 2.56
C TYR A 167 48.56 -13.82 4.08
N GLY A 168 47.79 -14.75 4.67
CA GLY A 168 47.52 -14.77 6.10
C GLY A 168 46.76 -13.52 6.63
N GLN A 169 46.46 -13.49 7.92
CA GLN A 169 45.70 -12.38 8.53
C GLN A 169 46.46 -11.05 8.57
N SER A 170 47.80 -11.08 8.46
CA SER A 170 48.65 -9.87 8.49
C SER A 170 49.02 -9.33 7.11
N GLY A 171 48.50 -9.93 6.02
CA GLY A 171 48.84 -9.57 4.64
C GLY A 171 50.25 -9.96 4.19
N LYS A 172 50.98 -10.74 4.99
CA LYS A 172 52.31 -11.28 4.66
C LYS A 172 52.18 -12.70 4.12
N THR A 173 52.68 -12.95 2.90
CA THR A 173 52.72 -14.28 2.27
C THR A 173 53.10 -15.37 3.28
N LYS A 174 52.20 -16.35 3.49
CA LYS A 174 52.41 -17.42 4.48
C LYS A 174 53.62 -18.30 4.17
N TYR A 175 53.98 -18.39 2.90
CA TYR A 175 55.16 -19.12 2.43
C TYR A 175 56.18 -18.09 1.96
N GLY A 176 57.43 -18.20 2.42
CA GLY A 176 58.55 -17.32 2.05
C GLY A 176 58.99 -17.42 0.58
N SER A 177 58.08 -17.82 -0.32
CA SER A 177 58.25 -17.84 -1.76
C SER A 177 57.63 -16.58 -2.37
N SER A 178 58.33 -16.01 -3.36
CA SER A 178 57.95 -14.86 -4.18
C SER A 178 56.45 -14.79 -4.54
N PRO A 179 55.88 -13.57 -4.72
CA PRO A 179 54.43 -13.37 -4.84
C PRO A 179 53.82 -14.26 -5.92
N GLN A 180 53.00 -15.23 -5.51
CA GLN A 180 52.20 -16.00 -6.44
C GLN A 180 51.06 -15.11 -6.95
N LYS A 181 50.88 -15.04 -8.28
CA LYS A 181 49.73 -14.36 -8.89
C LYS A 181 48.46 -14.93 -8.27
N SER A 182 47.68 -14.11 -7.57
CA SER A 182 46.33 -14.47 -7.16
C SER A 182 45.49 -14.59 -8.44
N ILE A 183 45.18 -15.83 -8.84
CA ILE A 183 44.21 -16.07 -9.90
C ILE A 183 42.85 -16.05 -9.21
N LEU A 184 42.15 -14.94 -9.35
CA LEU A 184 40.75 -14.78 -8.95
C LEU A 184 39.92 -15.67 -9.88
N ASN A 185 39.58 -16.87 -9.41
CA ASN A 185 38.65 -17.74 -10.12
C ASN A 185 37.22 -17.32 -9.76
N VAL A 186 36.69 -16.36 -10.50
CA VAL A 186 35.27 -16.01 -10.43
C VAL A 186 34.48 -17.21 -10.96
N ARG A 187 33.86 -17.97 -10.07
CA ARG A 187 32.86 -18.97 -10.47
C ARG A 187 31.58 -18.22 -10.83
N THR A 188 31.37 -18.04 -12.13
CA THR A 188 30.08 -17.64 -12.73
C THR A 188 29.08 -18.78 -12.62
#